data_AF-A0A9P0NFG5-F1
#
_entry.id   AF-A0A9P0NFG5-F1
#
_cell.length_a   1.000
_cell.length_b   1.000
_cell.length_c   1.000
_cell.angle_alpha   90.00
_cell.angle_beta   90.00
_cell.angle_gamma   90.00
#
_symmetry.space_group_name_H-M   'P 1'
#
loop_
_entity.id
_entity.type
_entity.pdbx_description
1 polymer ?
#
loop_
_entity_poly.entity_id
_entity_poly.type
_entity_poly.pdbx_seq_one_letter_code
_entity_poly.pdbx_strand_id
1 'polypeptide(L)' 'MPEKKWQAYKLEHNKNYQETEDVERFEIFKKTLATIEEHNAKYEKGETTYKMGLNHMSDWKDEEKQGILGLRKPSQN' A
#
# COMPACT_ATOMS: atom_id res chain seq x y z
N MET A 1 3.61 11.32 11.38
CA MET A 1 2.35 11.98 10.98
C MET A 1 1.82 11.31 9.70
N PRO A 2 0.96 10.29 9.82
CA PRO A 2 0.39 9.58 8.67
C PRO A 2 -0.38 10.50 7.72
N GLU A 3 -1.11 11.50 8.25
CA GLU A 3 -1.84 12.51 7.46
C GLU A 3 -0.95 13.32 6.52
N LYS A 4 0.24 13.76 6.97
CA LYS A 4 1.18 14.50 6.10
C LYS A 4 1.66 13.64 4.93
N LYS A 5 2.00 12.36 5.20
CA LYS A 5 2.40 11.41 4.16
C LYS A 5 1.22 11.10 3.22
N TRP A 6 -0.02 11.04 3.73
CA TRP A 6 -1.22 10.85 2.92
C TRP A 6 -1.52 12.03 2.01
N GLN A 7 -1.42 13.27 2.51
CA GLN A 7 -1.59 14.46 1.67
C GLN A 7 -0.51 14.58 0.59
N ALA A 8 0.75 14.31 0.94
CA ALA A 8 1.85 14.26 -0.03
C ALA A 8 1.60 13.18 -1.10
N TYR A 9 1.17 11.99 -0.69
CA TYR A 9 0.82 10.89 -1.59
C TYR A 9 -0.30 11.27 -2.57
N LYS A 10 -1.39 11.89 -2.07
CA LYS A 10 -2.49 12.36 -2.91
C LYS A 10 -2.02 13.40 -3.92
N LEU A 11 -1.13 14.31 -3.51
CA LEU A 11 -0.57 15.33 -4.38
C LEU A 11 0.36 14.72 -5.45
N GLU A 12 1.24 13.81 -5.04
CA GLU A 12 2.23 13.16 -5.91
C GLU A 12 1.57 12.24 -6.95
N HIS A 13 0.51 11.52 -6.56
CA HIS A 13 -0.25 10.65 -7.46
C HIS A 13 -1.49 11.32 -8.05
N ASN A 14 -1.68 12.62 -7.79
CA ASN A 14 -2.79 13.44 -8.28
C ASN A 14 -4.18 12.79 -8.04
N LYS A 15 -4.34 12.15 -6.87
CA LYS A 15 -5.54 11.40 -6.50
C LYS A 15 -6.52 12.28 -5.72
N ASN A 16 -7.78 12.21 -6.10
CA ASN A 16 -8.86 12.97 -5.49
C ASN A 16 -10.00 11.99 -5.12
N TYR A 17 -10.16 11.72 -3.83
CA TYR A 17 -11.17 10.80 -3.31
C TYR A 17 -12.30 11.58 -2.62
N GLN A 18 -13.50 11.02 -2.61
CA GLN A 18 -14.57 11.53 -1.76
C GLN A 18 -14.28 11.23 -0.28
N GLU A 19 -14.82 12.00 0.66
CA GLU A 19 -14.57 11.82 2.11
C GLU A 19 -14.80 10.38 2.59
N THR A 20 -15.83 9.71 2.06
CA THR A 20 -16.16 8.32 2.39
C THR A 20 -15.05 7.35 1.95
N GLU A 21 -14.53 7.53 0.75
CA GLU A 21 -13.42 6.72 0.23
C GLU A 21 -12.09 7.12 0.86
N ASP A 22 -11.88 8.41 1.18
CA ASP A 22 -10.63 8.89 1.78
C ASP A 22 -10.39 8.21 3.13
N VAL A 23 -11.44 8.00 3.95
CA VAL A 23 -11.32 7.27 5.22
C VAL A 23 -10.89 5.82 5.00
N GLU A 24 -11.55 5.09 4.09
CA GLU A 24 -11.17 3.70 3.80
C GLU A 24 -9.75 3.59 3.22
N ARG A 25 -9.43 4.44 2.25
CA ARG A 25 -8.12 4.48 1.57
C ARG A 25 -7.02 4.92 2.53
N PHE A 26 -7.31 5.83 3.46
CA PHE A 26 -6.37 6.26 4.49
C PHE A 26 -6.04 5.15 5.50
N GLU A 27 -7.02 4.33 5.89
CA GLU A 27 -6.78 3.17 6.74
C GLU A 27 -5.89 2.11 6.04
N ILE A 28 -6.09 1.88 4.75
CA ILE A 28 -5.21 1.01 3.94
C ILE A 28 -3.81 1.60 3.85
N PHE A 29 -3.70 2.90 3.58
CA PHE A 29 -2.43 3.60 3.51
C PHE A 29 -1.66 3.48 4.82
N LYS A 30 -2.30 3.67 5.98
CA LYS A 30 -1.68 3.47 7.30
C LYS A 30 -1.13 2.06 7.46
N LYS A 31 -1.89 1.03 7.09
CA LYS A 31 -1.43 -0.37 7.17
C LYS A 31 -0.20 -0.59 6.30
N THR A 32 -0.23 -0.14 5.05
CA THR A 32 0.91 -0.23 4.13
C THR A 32 2.13 0.49 4.70
N LEU A 33 1.95 1.67 5.28
CA LEU A 33 3.02 2.47 5.86
C LEU A 33 3.66 1.79 7.06
N ALA A 34 2.86 1.18 7.94
CA ALA A 34 3.34 0.38 9.06
C ALA A 34 4.15 -0.84 8.57
N THR A 35 3.67 -1.55 7.54
CA THR A 35 4.40 -2.67 6.93
C THR A 35 5.73 -2.21 6.31
N ILE A 36 5.75 -1.06 5.64
CA ILE A 36 6.98 -0.49 5.07
C ILE A 36 7.97 -0.13 6.18
N GLU A 37 7.51 0.53 7.24
CA GLU A 37 8.37 0.90 8.38
C GLU A 37 8.92 -0.35 9.09
N GLU A 38 8.11 -1.37 9.29
CA GLU A 38 8.56 -2.66 9.85
C GLU A 38 9.58 -3.35 8.94
N HIS A 39 9.33 -3.40 7.63
CA HIS A 39 10.24 -4.01 6.67
C HIS A 39 11.57 -3.25 6.58
N ASN A 40 11.52 -1.92 6.57
CA ASN A 40 12.71 -1.08 6.54
C ASN A 40 13.50 -1.18 7.84
N ALA A 41 12.85 -1.36 8.99
CA ALA A 41 13.52 -1.65 10.25
C ALA A 41 14.23 -3.02 10.21
N LYS A 42 13.64 -4.04 9.58
CA LYS A 42 14.31 -5.33 9.31
C LYS A 42 15.48 -5.19 8.35
N TYR A 43 15.37 -4.31 7.35
CA TYR A 43 16.45 -3.99 6.43
C TYR A 43 17.65 -3.37 7.16
N GLU A 44 17.41 -2.41 8.06
CA GLU A 44 18.47 -1.81 8.87
C GLU A 44 19.17 -2.81 9.80
N LYS A 45 18.46 -3.86 10.21
CA LYS A 45 19.03 -5.00 10.93
C LYS A 45 19.78 -6.00 10.04
N GLY A 46 19.70 -5.84 8.71
CA GLY A 46 20.30 -6.77 7.74
C GLY A 46 19.50 -8.05 7.52
N GLU A 47 18.24 -8.14 7.98
CA GLU A 47 17.37 -9.30 7.77
C GLU A 47 16.74 -9.33 6.37
N THR A 48 16.56 -8.16 5.76
CA THR A 48 16.00 -8.02 4.41
C THR A 48 16.99 -7.31 3.50
N THR A 49 17.01 -7.70 2.22
CA THR A 49 17.97 -7.17 1.22
C THR A 49 17.43 -5.99 0.43
N TYR A 50 16.17 -5.62 0.66
CA TYR A 50 15.50 -4.53 -0.04
C TYR A 50 14.75 -3.64 0.94
N LYS A 51 14.53 -2.38 0.53
CA LYS A 51 13.66 -1.44 1.23
C LYS A 51 12.32 -1.38 0.53
N MET A 52 11.26 -1.22 1.29
CA MET A 52 9.94 -0.94 0.76
C MET A 52 9.69 0.56 0.75
N GLY A 53 8.90 1.01 -0.22
CA GLY A 53 8.49 2.41 -0.39
C GLY A 53 7.01 2.51 -0.69
N LEU A 54 6.45 3.69 -0.48
CA LEU A 54 5.08 3.99 -0.90
C LEU A 54 5.04 4.05 -2.43
N ASN A 55 4.01 3.44 -3.01
CA ASN A 55 3.76 3.40 -4.44
C ASN A 55 2.28 3.70 -4.73
N HIS A 56 1.92 3.87 -6.01
CA HIS A 56 0.54 4.13 -6.45
C HIS A 56 -0.48 3.02 -6.11
N MET A 57 0.00 1.87 -5.60
CA MET A 57 -0.79 0.72 -5.14
C MET A 57 -0.92 0.67 -3.60
N SER A 58 -0.38 1.67 -2.89
CA SER A 58 -0.36 1.70 -1.43
C SER A 58 -1.73 1.99 -0.81
N ASP A 59 -2.66 2.50 -1.62
CA ASP A 59 -4.08 2.70 -1.31
C ASP A 59 -4.97 1.55 -1.81
N TRP A 60 -4.42 0.54 -2.50
CA TRP A 60 -5.22 -0.54 -3.08
C TRP A 60 -5.57 -1.58 -2.02
N LYS A 61 -6.84 -2.00 -2.02
CA LYS A 61 -7.32 -3.13 -1.21
C LYS A 61 -6.65 -4.40 -1.69
N ASP A 62 -6.44 -5.36 -0.79
CA ASP A 62 -5.91 -6.68 -1.18
C ASP A 62 -6.80 -7.36 -2.23
N GLU A 63 -8.11 -7.11 -2.17
CA GLU A 63 -9.09 -7.55 -3.18
C GLU A 63 -8.80 -6.98 -4.58
N GLU A 64 -8.48 -5.68 -4.67
CA GLU A 64 -8.13 -5.04 -5.94
C GLU A 64 -6.77 -5.53 -6.47
N LYS A 65 -5.80 -5.75 -5.57
CA LYS A 65 -4.50 -6.34 -5.93
C LYS A 65 -4.66 -7.76 -6.45
N GLN A 66 -5.54 -8.56 -5.83
CA GLN A 66 -5.87 -9.91 -6.30
C GLN A 66 -6.53 -9.90 -7.68
N GLY A 67 -7.33 -8.86 -8.01
CA GLY A 67 -7.92 -8.70 -9.32
C GLY A 67 -6.91 -8.51 -10.46
N ILE A 68 -5.75 -7.88 -10.20
CA ILE A 68 -4.68 -7.75 -11.21
C ILE A 68 -3.81 -8.99 -11.30
N LEU A 69 -3.68 -9.75 -10.20
CA LEU A 69 -2.98 -11.01 -10.19
C LEU A 69 -3.79 -11.99 -11.04
N GLY A 70 -3.59 -11.93 -12.37
CA GLY A 70 -4.23 -12.77 -13.39
C GLY A 70 -3.88 -14.25 -13.28
N LEU A 71 -3.40 -14.68 -12.12
CA LEU A 71 -3.15 -16.05 -11.74
C LEU A 71 -4.49 -16.79 -11.59
N ARG A 72 -5.08 -17.18 -12.72
CA ARG A 72 -6.16 -18.15 -12.75
C ARG A 72 -5.60 -19.49 -12.30
N LYS A 73 -5.91 -19.92 -11.07
CA LYS A 73 -5.63 -21.30 -10.65
C LYS A 73 -6.30 -22.24 -11.66
N PRO A 74 -5.56 -23.15 -12.31
CA PRO A 74 -6.16 -24.12 -13.22
C PRO A 74 -7.13 -24.98 -12.42
N SER A 75 -8.36 -25.09 -12.92
CA SER A 75 -9.37 -26.04 -12.43
C SER A 75 -8.72 -27.42 -12.37
N GLN A 76 -8.53 -27.96 -11.17
CA GLN A 76 -8.14 -29.36 -11.00
C GLN A 76 -9.35 -30.18 -11.46
N ASN A 77 -9.25 -30.77 -12.65
CA ASN A 77 -10.22 -31.70 -13.20
C ASN A 77 -9.65 -33.11 -13.21
#